data_AF-A0A7J7JLU8-F1
#
_entry.id   AF-A0A7J7JLU8-F1
#
_cell.length_a   1.000
_cell.length_b   1.000
_cell.length_c   1.000
_cell.angle_alpha   90.00
_cell.angle_beta   90.00
_cell.angle_gamma   90.00
#
_symmetry.space_group_name_H-M   'P 1'
#
loop_
_entity.id
_entity.type
_entity.pdbx_description
1 polymer ?
#
loop_
_entity_poly.entity_id
_entity_poly.type
_entity_poly.pdbx_seq_one_letter_code
_entity_poly.pdbx_strand_id
1 'polypeptide(L)' 'MFQARARSGSKLTVVYDAEGKEIEAESREDEEQNVKLDETIDLLLAAGYFRARIKGLSAFDKIVGGMTWCITTCNFDGS' A
#
# COMPACT_ATOMS: atom_id res chain seq x y z
N MET A 1 18.66 -21.45 -3.74
CA MET A 1 19.40 -20.17 -3.80
C MET A 1 18.38 -19.06 -3.57
N PHE A 2 18.21 -18.61 -2.33
CA PHE A 2 17.26 -17.54 -1.99
C PHE A 2 18.05 -16.23 -1.98
N GLN A 3 17.87 -15.40 -3.02
CA GLN A 3 18.49 -14.09 -3.09
C GLN A 3 17.70 -13.12 -2.20
N ALA A 4 18.27 -12.78 -1.05
CA ALA A 4 17.74 -11.72 -0.20
C ALA A 4 17.85 -10.39 -0.97
N ARG A 5 16.71 -9.85 -1.39
CA ARG A 5 16.62 -8.53 -2.01
C ARG A 5 17.00 -7.50 -0.95
N ALA A 6 18.12 -6.82 -1.16
CA ALA A 6 18.56 -5.70 -0.34
C ALA A 6 17.41 -4.68 -0.23
N ARG A 7 17.03 -4.34 1.01
CA ARG A 7 16.13 -3.22 1.28
C ARG A 7 16.88 -1.95 0.92
N SER A 8 16.75 -1.52 -0.34
CA SER A 8 17.22 -0.22 -0.79
C SER A 8 16.51 0.83 0.06
N GLY A 9 17.28 1.51 0.91
CA GLY A 9 16.77 2.54 1.80
C GLY A 9 16.01 3.60 1.03
N SER A 10 14.78 3.86 1.47
CA SER A 10 14.00 5.03 1.07
C SER A 10 14.85 6.25 1.36
N LYS A 11 15.34 6.92 0.30
CA LYS A 11 16.05 8.18 0.46
C LYS A 11 15.02 9.24 0.79
N LEU A 12 14.82 9.41 2.10
CA LEU A 12 14.13 10.49 2.79
C LEU A 12 14.52 11.84 2.13
N THR A 13 13.63 12.38 1.31
CA THR A 13 13.78 13.73 0.75
C THR A 13 13.42 14.72 1.83
N VAL A 14 14.41 15.12 2.64
CA VAL A 14 14.24 16.20 3.61
C VAL A 14 13.96 17.49 2.84
N VAL A 15 12.75 18.01 2.96
CA VAL A 15 12.36 19.29 2.37
C VAL A 15 12.72 20.38 3.37
N TYR A 16 13.29 21.49 2.91
CA TYR A 16 13.65 22.64 3.75
C TYR A 16 12.80 23.85 3.34
N ASP A 17 12.34 24.63 4.31
CA ASP A 17 11.65 25.89 4.03
C ASP A 17 12.62 27.01 3.59
N ALA A 18 12.08 28.17 3.21
CA ALA A 18 12.85 29.31 2.73
C ALA A 18 13.81 29.91 3.79
N GLU A 19 13.66 29.52 5.05
CA GLU A 19 14.47 29.95 6.19
C GLU A 19 15.50 28.88 6.61
N GLY A 20 15.56 27.77 5.87
CA GLY A 20 16.52 26.69 6.08
C GLY A 20 16.16 25.75 7.23
N LYS A 21 14.91 25.78 7.71
CA LYS A 21 14.41 24.86 8.72
C LYS A 21 13.86 23.61 8.05
N GLU A 22 14.17 22.45 8.62
CA GLU A 22 13.58 21.18 8.21
C GLU A 22 12.05 21.28 8.34
N ILE A 23 11.35 21.17 7.22
CA ILE A 23 9.91 20.99 7.22
C ILE A 23 9.65 19.49 7.30
N GLU A 24 8.92 19.06 8.32
CA GLU A 24 8.37 17.72 8.47
C GLU A 24 7.32 17.44 7.38
N ALA A 25 7.75 17.40 6.13
CA ALA A 25 6.90 17.03 5.00
C ALA A 25 6.56 15.53 5.04
N GLU A 26 7.47 14.70 5.59
CA GLU A 26 7.33 13.25 5.62
C GLU A 26 6.17 12.75 6.49
N SER A 27 5.97 13.32 7.69
CA SER A 27 4.92 12.85 8.61
C SER A 27 3.50 13.06 8.06
N ARG A 28 3.31 14.07 7.21
CA ARG A 28 2.00 14.40 6.62
C ARG A 28 1.62 13.48 5.45
N GLU A 29 2.59 13.02 4.66
CA GLU A 29 2.33 12.09 3.57
C GLU A 29 2.07 10.66 4.08
N ASP A 30 2.77 10.22 5.13
CA ASP A 30 2.56 8.89 5.74
C ASP A 30 1.13 8.69 6.27
N GLU A 31 0.53 9.72 6.86
CA GLU A 31 -0.85 9.66 7.35
C GLU A 31 -1.86 9.53 6.21
N GLU A 32 -1.73 10.34 5.15
CA GLU A 32 -2.60 10.26 3.98
C GLU A 32 -2.45 8.93 3.22
N GLN A 33 -1.23 8.38 3.14
CA GLN A 33 -0.99 7.08 2.53
C GLN A 33 -1.65 5.95 3.33
N ASN A 34 -1.60 6.00 4.66
CA ASN A 34 -2.28 5.02 5.51
C ASN A 34 -3.80 5.08 5.36
N VAL A 35 -4.38 6.29 5.26
CA VAL A 35 -5.82 6.44 5.01
C VAL A 35 -6.21 5.82 3.66
N LYS A 36 -5.47 6.14 2.59
CA LYS A 36 -5.70 5.56 1.24
C LYS A 36 -5.52 4.04 1.23
N LEU A 37 -4.57 3.53 2.03
CA LEU A 37 -4.35 2.09 2.19
C LEU A 37 -5.57 1.42 2.80
N ASP A 38 -6.10 1.97 3.88
CA ASP A 38 -7.29 1.43 4.56
C ASP A 38 -8.52 1.48 3.65
N GLU A 39 -8.74 2.57 2.93
CA GLU A 39 -9.79 2.68 1.90
C GLU A 39 -9.67 1.59 0.82
N THR A 40 -8.43 1.34 0.36
CA THR A 40 -8.17 0.29 -0.64
C THR A 40 -8.45 -1.10 -0.06
N ILE A 41 -8.08 -1.36 1.20
CA ILE A 41 -8.37 -2.61 1.87
C ILE A 41 -9.88 -2.83 2.00
N ASP A 42 -10.64 -1.81 2.37
CA ASP A 42 -12.10 -1.90 2.52
C ASP A 42 -12.79 -2.20 1.18
N LEU A 43 -12.33 -1.60 0.08
CA LEU A 43 -12.80 -1.95 -1.28
C LEU A 43 -12.50 -3.41 -1.65
N LEU A 44 -11.30 -3.90 -1.33
CA LEU A 44 -10.92 -5.29 -1.58
C LEU A 44 -11.75 -6.27 -0.74
N LEU A 45 -12.07 -5.92 0.51
CA LEU A 45 -12.96 -6.71 1.36
C LEU A 45 -14.38 -6.74 0.79
N ALA A 46 -14.90 -5.61 0.31
CA ALA A 46 -16.21 -5.54 -0.35
C ALA A 46 -16.25 -6.40 -1.63
N ALA A 47 -15.12 -6.50 -2.35
CA ALA A 47 -14.95 -7.40 -3.50
C ALA A 47 -14.77 -8.89 -3.12
N GLY A 48 -14.79 -9.23 -1.82
CA GLY A 48 -14.67 -10.62 -1.34
C GLY A 48 -13.23 -11.10 -1.12
N TYR A 49 -12.23 -10.20 -1.18
CA TYR A 49 -10.83 -10.54 -0.91
C TYR A 49 -10.47 -10.38 0.57
N PHE A 50 -10.85 -11.37 1.38
CA PHE A 50 -10.62 -11.36 2.84
C PHE A 50 -9.13 -11.37 3.27
N ARG A 51 -8.23 -11.78 2.37
CA ARG A 51 -6.78 -11.85 2.65
C ARG A 51 -6.15 -10.47 2.87
N ALA A 52 -6.81 -9.38 2.47
CA ALA A 52 -6.36 -8.01 2.75
C ALA A 52 -6.24 -7.70 4.26
N ARG A 53 -6.97 -8.41 5.13
CA ARG A 53 -6.89 -8.24 6.60
C ARG A 53 -5.84 -9.07 7.32
N ILE A 54 -5.05 -9.88 6.60
CA ILE A 54 -4.02 -10.70 7.24
C ILE A 54 -2.93 -9.79 7.83
N LYS A 55 -2.70 -9.92 9.14
CA LYS A 55 -1.60 -9.23 9.86
C LYS A 55 -0.27 -9.86 9.45
N GLY A 56 0.73 -9.03 9.18
CA GLY A 56 2.07 -9.48 8.75
C GLY A 56 2.25 -9.61 7.23
N LEU A 57 1.22 -9.36 6.43
CA LEU A 57 1.37 -9.18 4.98
C LEU A 57 1.73 -7.73 4.66
N SER A 58 2.65 -7.51 3.70
CA SER A 58 2.97 -6.16 3.24
C SER A 58 1.74 -5.48 2.65
N ALA A 59 1.63 -4.15 2.82
CA ALA A 59 0.66 -3.31 2.14
C ALA A 59 0.59 -3.62 0.63
N PHE A 60 1.75 -3.74 -0.02
CA PHE A 60 1.86 -4.08 -1.44
C PHE A 60 1.24 -5.45 -1.78
N ASP A 61 1.56 -6.48 -0.98
CA ASP A 61 1.08 -7.85 -1.22
C ASP A 61 -0.45 -7.93 -1.08
N LYS A 62 -1.02 -7.18 -0.14
CA LYS A 62 -2.48 -7.08 0.05
C LYS A 62 -3.15 -6.46 -1.16
N ILE A 63 -2.60 -5.34 -1.67
CA ILE A 63 -3.16 -4.60 -2.80
C ILE A 63 -3.03 -5.42 -4.09
N VAL A 64 -1.84 -5.93 -4.42
CA VAL A 64 -1.60 -6.70 -5.65
C VAL A 64 -2.36 -8.02 -5.64
N GLY A 65 -2.38 -8.72 -4.51
CA GLY A 65 -3.15 -9.94 -4.35
C GLY A 65 -4.65 -9.70 -4.50
N GLY A 66 -5.15 -8.60 -3.95
CA GLY A 66 -6.55 -8.19 -4.08
C GLY A 66 -6.93 -7.80 -5.50
N MET A 67 -6.13 -6.98 -6.19
CA MET A 67 -6.37 -6.63 -7.59
C MET A 67 -6.36 -7.86 -8.49
N THR A 68 -5.40 -8.77 -8.29
CA THR A 68 -5.32 -10.04 -9.04
C THR A 68 -6.53 -10.92 -8.79
N TRP A 69 -6.98 -10.99 -7.52
CA TRP A 69 -8.18 -11.70 -7.14
C TRP A 69 -9.41 -11.13 -7.86
N CYS A 70 -9.61 -9.81 -7.78
CA CYS A 70 -10.71 -9.13 -8.46
C CYS A 70 -10.72 -9.46 -9.97
N ILE A 71 -9.58 -9.36 -10.66
CA ILE A 71 -9.48 -9.71 -12.09
C ILE A 71 -9.87 -11.18 -12.35
N THR A 72 -9.46 -12.10 -11.47
CA THR A 72 -9.76 -13.53 -11.60
C THR A 72 -11.24 -13.80 -11.36
N THR A 73 -11.84 -13.17 -10.35
CA THR A 73 -13.25 -13.34 -9.97
C THR A 73 -14.23 -12.56 -10.86
N CYS A 74 -13.78 -11.50 -11.53
CA CYS A 74 -14.58 -10.77 -12.53
C CYS A 74 -14.93 -11.61 -13.78
N ASN A 75 -14.44 -12.85 -13.92
CA ASN A 75 -14.90 -13.79 -14.94
C ASN A 75 -16.18 -14.56 -14.54
N PHE A 76 -16.79 -14.23 -13.39
CA PHE A 76 -18.09 -14.77 -12.98
C PHE A 76 -19.15 -13.66 -12.98
N ASP A 77 -19.27 -12.94 -14.09
CA ASP A 77 -20.53 -12.26 -14.43
C ASP A 77 -21.27 -13.22 -15.38
N GLY A 78 -22.07 -14.09 -14.78
CA GLY A 78 -22.99 -14.94 -15.51
C GLY A 78 -24.16 -14.11 -16.02
N SER A 79 -24.07 -13.69 -17.28
CA SER A 79 -25.21 -13.38 -18.14
C SER A 79 -25.38 -14.47 -19.19
#